data_AF-A0A8H5RXF5-F1
#
_entry.id   AF-A0A8H5RXF5-F1
#
_cell.length_a   1.000
_cell.length_b   1.000
_cell.length_c   1.000
_cell.angle_alpha   90.00
_cell.angle_beta   90.00
_cell.angle_gamma   90.00
#
_symmetry.space_group_name_H-M   'P 1'
#
loop_
_entity.id
_entity.type
_entity.pdbx_description
1 polymer ?
#
loop_
_entity_poly.entity_id
_entity_poly.type
_entity_poly.pdbx_seq_one_letter_code
_entity_poly.pdbx_strand_id
1 'polypeptide(L)'
;MHRPNYTTVVLDLSGVLLNYTPNTVGVASTQIKSALDSPHWHKYERGKVSRQEAYGQVTQTFKIDLETWTEALEQMKDGMQPNKALISAIKHLETAYSTVKICCLSNIPGPELALLEDEIEGWGRPNEGDTWNYFHGSPTYDGTTYPDDPDTTCLAMAMIEDMSMERKVKARGVILSYVNQDSLPEAWFDKNRPRFCHCVCANVFRFFIINCWSEKLPGVYEYLCHVLETRAFLHGSRYYKIPDWILYILSDLCARCPSDEKLQRMRDLLVECVQERMGCDGNVLAAAMRVVSAQSLGLKNDRDLRTLLESQQLDGGWELAWLWSYATKPLKIGSRGVVTAVAMDAIQQALV
;
A
#
# COMPACT_ATOMS: atom_id res chain seq x y z
N MET A 1 10.13 -18.80 35.03
CA MET A 1 8.84 -18.88 34.31
C MET A 1 8.90 -17.94 33.12
N HIS A 2 9.00 -18.47 31.90
CA HIS A 2 8.85 -17.66 30.69
C HIS A 2 7.37 -17.29 30.55
N ARG A 3 7.04 -16.00 30.66
CA ARG A 3 5.71 -15.53 30.28
C ARG A 3 5.61 -15.57 28.76
N PRO A 4 4.54 -16.12 28.17
CA PRO A 4 4.33 -16.06 26.73
C PRO A 4 4.24 -14.60 26.28
N ASN A 5 4.98 -14.25 25.23
CA ASN A 5 4.87 -12.96 24.57
C ASN A 5 3.71 -13.04 23.57
N TYR A 6 2.55 -12.50 23.95
CA TYR A 6 1.42 -12.36 23.04
C TYR A 6 1.69 -11.19 22.09
N THR A 7 1.73 -11.48 20.79
CA THR A 7 1.99 -10.50 19.73
C THR A 7 0.74 -10.15 18.92
N THR A 8 -0.42 -10.69 19.29
CA THR A 8 -1.66 -10.49 18.53
C THR A 8 -2.81 -10.27 19.50
N VAL A 9 -3.60 -9.23 19.25
CA VAL A 9 -4.88 -8.99 19.90
C VAL A 9 -5.97 -9.19 18.86
N VAL A 10 -6.86 -10.14 19.13
CA VAL A 10 -8.02 -10.41 18.29
C VAL A 10 -9.24 -9.83 19.00
N LEU A 11 -9.98 -9.00 18.29
CA LEU A 11 -11.15 -8.30 18.79
C LEU A 11 -12.35 -8.70 17.95
N ASP A 12 -13.47 -8.94 18.62
CA ASP A 12 -14.75 -9.07 17.94
C ASP A 12 -15.21 -7.67 17.47
N LEU A 13 -16.05 -7.63 16.45
CA LEU A 13 -16.66 -6.40 15.97
C LEU A 13 -17.89 -6.06 16.83
N SER A 14 -18.87 -6.95 16.84
CA SER A 14 -20.17 -6.72 17.49
C SER A 14 -20.07 -6.89 19.01
N GLY A 15 -20.58 -5.93 19.76
CA GLY A 15 -20.55 -5.92 21.23
C GLY A 15 -19.18 -5.60 21.84
N VAL A 16 -18.17 -5.32 21.03
CA VAL A 16 -16.81 -4.93 21.48
C VAL A 16 -16.42 -3.58 20.86
N LEU A 17 -16.20 -3.57 19.54
CA LEU A 17 -15.89 -2.35 18.78
C LEU A 17 -17.16 -1.57 18.42
N LEU A 18 -18.28 -2.27 18.22
CA LEU A 18 -19.58 -1.70 17.94
C LEU A 18 -20.59 -2.04 19.03
N ASN A 19 -21.22 -1.01 19.58
CA ASN A 19 -22.39 -1.14 20.42
C ASN A 19 -23.65 -0.87 19.59
N TYR A 20 -24.81 -1.31 20.09
CA TYR A 20 -26.09 -1.14 19.40
C TYR A 20 -27.12 -0.57 20.36
N THR A 21 -27.98 0.32 19.87
CA THR A 21 -29.15 0.76 20.64
C THR A 21 -30.11 -0.40 20.89
N PRO A 22 -30.90 -0.36 21.97
CA PRO A 22 -31.90 -1.40 22.25
C PRO A 22 -32.92 -1.49 21.11
N ASN A 23 -33.19 -2.72 20.66
CA ASN A 23 -34.23 -2.98 19.67
C ASN A 23 -35.62 -2.62 20.23
N THR A 24 -36.40 -1.87 19.46
CA THR A 24 -37.80 -1.52 19.76
C THR A 24 -38.78 -2.15 18.78
N VAL A 25 -38.29 -2.82 17.73
CA VAL A 25 -39.09 -3.41 16.66
C VAL A 25 -39.50 -4.83 17.04
N GLY A 26 -40.72 -4.99 17.58
CA GLY A 26 -41.56 -6.21 17.61
C GLY A 26 -40.97 -7.59 18.00
N VAL A 27 -39.68 -7.68 18.30
CA VAL A 27 -38.86 -8.89 18.39
C VAL A 27 -37.92 -8.73 19.58
N ALA A 28 -37.90 -9.73 20.45
CA ALA A 28 -37.01 -9.68 21.61
C ALA A 28 -35.55 -9.77 21.18
N SER A 29 -34.64 -9.06 21.86
CA SER A 29 -33.19 -9.12 21.57
C SER A 29 -32.63 -10.55 21.66
N THR A 30 -33.20 -11.39 22.53
CA THR A 30 -32.83 -12.82 22.64
C THR A 30 -33.24 -13.63 21.41
N GLN A 31 -34.38 -13.30 20.80
CA GLN A 31 -34.87 -13.93 19.58
C GLN A 31 -34.05 -13.49 18.37
N ILE A 32 -33.67 -12.20 18.30
CA ILE A 32 -32.73 -11.70 17.29
C ILE A 32 -31.39 -12.42 17.39
N LYS A 33 -30.81 -12.50 18.60
CA LYS A 33 -29.56 -13.21 18.83
C LYS A 33 -29.65 -14.68 18.41
N SER A 34 -30.74 -15.36 18.74
CA SER A 34 -30.95 -16.76 18.36
C SER A 34 -31.09 -16.95 16.84
N ALA A 35 -31.70 -15.98 16.16
CA ALA A 35 -31.85 -15.98 14.71
C ALA A 35 -30.51 -15.75 13.99
N LEU A 36 -29.69 -14.80 14.46
CA LEU A 36 -28.34 -14.54 13.94
C LEU A 36 -27.39 -15.72 14.22
N ASP A 37 -27.58 -16.46 15.31
CA ASP A 37 -26.79 -17.66 15.62
C ASP A 37 -27.35 -18.96 15.01
N SER A 38 -28.30 -18.84 14.07
CA SER A 38 -28.94 -20.01 13.46
C SER A 38 -28.14 -20.59 12.29
N PRO A 39 -28.26 -21.90 12.00
CA PRO A 39 -27.65 -22.50 10.80
C PRO A 39 -28.09 -21.86 9.49
N HIS A 40 -29.27 -21.22 9.48
CA HIS A 40 -29.79 -20.47 8.33
C HIS A 40 -28.98 -19.19 8.10
N TRP A 41 -28.72 -18.44 9.17
CA TRP A 41 -27.90 -17.23 9.11
C TRP A 41 -26.42 -17.55 8.83
N HIS A 42 -25.87 -18.61 9.41
CA HIS A 42 -24.48 -19.04 9.11
C HIS A 42 -24.27 -19.44 7.64
N LYS A 43 -25.31 -19.92 6.93
CA LYS A 43 -25.22 -20.14 5.48
C LYS A 43 -25.13 -18.81 4.73
N TYR A 44 -25.83 -17.79 5.19
CA TYR A 44 -25.79 -16.45 4.61
C TYR A 44 -24.43 -15.78 4.82
N GLU A 45 -23.90 -15.83 6.05
CA GLU A 45 -22.55 -15.34 6.37
C GLU A 45 -21.46 -15.96 5.48
N ARG A 46 -21.62 -17.25 5.13
CA ARG A 46 -20.71 -17.97 4.23
C ARG A 46 -20.98 -17.75 2.74
N GLY A 47 -21.92 -16.87 2.38
CA GLY A 47 -22.32 -16.60 0.99
C GLY A 47 -22.94 -17.81 0.28
N LYS A 48 -23.52 -18.76 1.02
CA LYS A 48 -24.12 -19.99 0.44
C LYS A 48 -25.57 -19.82 0.01
N VAL A 49 -26.25 -18.79 0.50
CA VAL A 49 -27.65 -18.47 0.19
C VAL A 49 -27.76 -16.97 -0.01
N SER A 50 -28.80 -16.53 -0.73
CA SER A 50 -29.09 -15.10 -0.91
C SER A 50 -29.71 -14.48 0.35
N ARG A 51 -29.69 -13.13 0.45
CA ARG A 51 -30.38 -12.39 1.52
C ARG A 51 -31.85 -12.77 1.63
N GLN A 52 -32.55 -12.81 0.49
CA GLN A 52 -33.97 -13.15 0.43
C GLN A 52 -34.24 -14.56 0.98
N GLU A 53 -33.41 -15.53 0.59
CA GLU A 53 -33.54 -16.92 1.05
C GLU A 53 -33.22 -17.04 2.55
N ALA A 54 -32.15 -16.40 3.02
CA ALA A 54 -31.77 -16.39 4.43
C ALA A 54 -32.87 -15.79 5.31
N TYR A 55 -33.41 -14.63 4.92
CA TYR A 55 -34.46 -13.93 5.65
C TYR A 55 -35.74 -14.76 5.68
N GLY A 56 -36.12 -15.40 4.57
CA GLY A 56 -37.26 -16.31 4.52
C GLY A 56 -37.10 -17.52 5.45
N GLN A 57 -35.92 -18.13 5.48
CA GLN A 57 -35.65 -19.28 6.35
C GLN A 57 -35.65 -18.90 7.84
N VAL A 58 -35.06 -17.75 8.17
CA VAL A 58 -35.04 -17.23 9.55
C VAL A 58 -36.45 -16.88 10.03
N THR A 59 -37.20 -16.10 9.24
CA THR A 59 -38.55 -15.65 9.62
C THR A 59 -39.51 -16.82 9.82
N GLN A 60 -39.46 -17.83 8.94
CA GLN A 60 -40.23 -19.06 9.10
C GLN A 60 -39.83 -19.85 10.35
N THR A 61 -38.54 -20.04 10.60
CA THR A 61 -38.04 -20.87 11.71
C THR A 61 -38.33 -20.26 13.07
N PHE A 62 -38.10 -18.95 13.19
CA PHE A 62 -38.26 -18.22 14.45
C PHE A 62 -39.66 -17.62 14.61
N LYS A 63 -40.57 -17.84 13.65
CA LYS A 63 -41.94 -17.31 13.61
C LYS A 63 -41.97 -15.79 13.78
N ILE A 64 -41.08 -15.11 13.05
CA ILE A 64 -40.97 -13.66 13.00
C ILE A 64 -41.58 -13.23 11.67
N ASP A 65 -42.37 -12.16 11.67
CA ASP A 65 -42.82 -11.55 10.43
C ASP A 65 -41.62 -10.96 9.64
N LEU A 66 -41.65 -11.04 8.31
CA LEU A 66 -40.51 -10.65 7.46
C LEU A 66 -40.25 -9.14 7.48
N GLU A 67 -41.30 -8.34 7.52
CA GLU A 67 -41.19 -6.88 7.62
C GLU A 67 -40.57 -6.51 8.96
N THR A 68 -41.07 -7.10 10.04
CA THR A 68 -40.56 -6.91 11.41
C THR A 68 -39.09 -7.34 11.53
N TRP A 69 -38.68 -8.46 10.93
CA TRP A 69 -37.29 -8.92 10.91
C TRP A 69 -36.37 -7.96 10.14
N THR A 70 -36.86 -7.46 9.00
CA THR A 70 -36.10 -6.52 8.17
C THR A 70 -35.90 -5.20 8.89
N GLU A 71 -36.96 -4.64 9.46
CA GLU A 71 -36.93 -3.40 10.23
C GLU A 71 -36.03 -3.53 11.47
N ALA A 72 -36.04 -4.67 12.17
CA ALA A 72 -35.15 -4.91 13.30
C ALA A 72 -33.66 -4.87 12.91
N LEU A 73 -33.29 -5.46 11.77
CA LEU A 73 -31.91 -5.42 11.27
C LEU A 73 -31.50 -4.03 10.76
N GLU A 74 -32.44 -3.30 10.14
CA GLU A 74 -32.23 -1.90 9.76
C GLU A 74 -32.03 -1.01 11.00
N GLN A 75 -32.85 -1.18 12.05
CA GLN A 75 -32.67 -0.47 13.31
C GLN A 75 -31.32 -0.83 13.98
N MET A 76 -30.89 -2.09 13.94
CA MET A 76 -29.57 -2.47 14.45
C MET A 76 -28.44 -1.76 13.71
N LYS A 77 -28.55 -1.64 12.38
CA LYS A 77 -27.56 -0.94 11.55
C LYS A 77 -27.56 0.57 11.87
N ASP A 78 -28.72 1.21 11.89
CA ASP A 78 -28.85 2.66 12.12
C ASP A 78 -28.54 3.04 13.58
N GLY A 79 -28.76 2.11 14.51
CA GLY A 79 -28.50 2.23 15.94
C GLY A 79 -27.07 1.88 16.36
N MET A 80 -26.18 1.63 15.40
CA MET A 80 -24.80 1.28 15.65
C MET A 80 -24.01 2.45 16.26
N GLN A 81 -23.21 2.16 17.29
CA GLN A 81 -22.41 3.13 18.02
C GLN A 81 -20.97 2.63 18.21
N PRO A 82 -19.99 3.21 17.50
CA PRO A 82 -18.60 2.84 17.67
C PRO A 82 -18.12 3.09 19.10
N ASN A 83 -17.39 2.13 19.64
CA ASN A 83 -16.71 2.26 20.92
C ASN A 83 -15.43 3.10 20.76
N LYS A 84 -15.61 4.41 20.56
CA LYS A 84 -14.52 5.36 20.27
C LYS A 84 -13.40 5.33 21.31
N ALA A 85 -13.73 5.06 22.58
CA ALA A 85 -12.74 4.94 23.65
C ALA A 85 -11.84 3.71 23.45
N LEU A 86 -12.43 2.54 23.15
CA LEU A 86 -11.67 1.32 22.89
C LEU A 86 -10.86 1.43 21.59
N ILE A 87 -11.45 1.96 20.52
CA ILE A 87 -10.76 2.22 19.25
C ILE A 87 -9.54 3.11 19.47
N SER A 88 -9.67 4.19 20.25
CA SER A 88 -8.55 5.07 20.61
C SER A 88 -7.47 4.34 21.41
N ALA A 89 -7.86 3.48 22.36
CA ALA A 89 -6.91 2.68 23.16
C ALA A 89 -6.15 1.67 22.28
N ILE A 90 -6.81 1.06 21.30
CA ILE A 90 -6.19 0.13 20.33
C ILE A 90 -5.15 0.85 19.50
N LYS A 91 -5.46 2.04 18.97
CA LYS A 91 -4.50 2.86 18.23
C LYS A 91 -3.26 3.19 19.08
N HIS A 92 -3.47 3.48 20.36
CA HIS A 92 -2.36 3.71 21.28
C HIS A 92 -1.51 2.46 21.49
N LEU A 93 -2.14 1.28 21.61
CA LEU A 93 -1.43 0.00 21.72
C LEU A 93 -0.59 -0.30 20.48
N GLU A 94 -1.13 -0.09 19.28
CA GLU A 94 -0.39 -0.27 18.01
C GLU A 94 0.81 0.68 17.92
N THR A 95 0.63 1.93 18.35
CA THR A 95 1.71 2.93 18.36
C THR A 95 2.79 2.59 19.39
N ALA A 96 2.39 2.15 20.59
CA ALA A 96 3.31 1.87 21.69
C ALA A 96 4.07 0.54 21.52
N TYR A 97 3.48 -0.44 20.82
CA TYR A 97 4.04 -1.78 20.68
C TYR A 97 4.01 -2.25 19.23
N SER A 98 5.06 -1.94 18.46
CA SER A 98 5.17 -2.26 17.04
C SER A 98 5.14 -3.76 16.70
N THR A 99 5.34 -4.64 17.70
CA THR A 99 5.25 -6.09 17.54
C THR A 99 3.84 -6.64 17.76
N VAL A 100 2.91 -5.82 18.25
CA VAL A 100 1.52 -6.22 18.48
C VAL A 100 0.71 -6.01 17.20
N LYS A 101 0.07 -7.07 16.72
CA LYS A 101 -0.88 -7.03 15.61
C LYS A 101 -2.29 -6.95 16.15
N ILE A 102 -3.12 -6.08 15.61
CA ILE A 102 -4.54 -6.03 15.92
C ILE A 102 -5.32 -6.68 14.77
N CYS A 103 -6.22 -7.58 15.11
CA CYS A 103 -7.15 -8.20 14.17
C CYS A 103 -8.57 -7.97 14.66
N CYS A 104 -9.42 -7.40 13.81
CA CYS A 104 -10.86 -7.41 14.01
C CYS A 104 -11.45 -8.59 13.25
N LEU A 105 -12.22 -9.45 13.93
CA LEU A 105 -12.94 -10.56 13.32
C LEU A 105 -14.45 -10.37 13.55
N SER A 106 -15.24 -10.72 12.55
CA SER A 106 -16.70 -10.70 12.65
C SER A 106 -17.28 -11.80 11.77
N ASN A 107 -18.33 -12.45 12.25
CA ASN A 107 -19.18 -13.30 11.44
C ASN A 107 -20.29 -12.40 10.86
N ILE A 108 -20.04 -11.84 9.69
CA ILE A 108 -20.95 -10.91 9.01
C ILE A 108 -21.05 -11.30 7.54
N PRO A 109 -22.25 -11.35 6.94
CA PRO A 109 -22.37 -11.59 5.52
C PRO A 109 -21.81 -10.42 4.70
N GLY A 110 -21.26 -10.72 3.53
CA GLY A 110 -20.60 -9.72 2.66
C GLY A 110 -21.43 -8.47 2.36
N PRO A 111 -22.73 -8.58 1.99
CA PRO A 111 -23.58 -7.42 1.75
C PRO A 111 -23.72 -6.49 2.96
N GLU A 112 -23.81 -7.05 4.16
CA GLU A 112 -23.91 -6.28 5.40
C GLU A 112 -22.56 -5.69 5.82
N LEU A 113 -21.44 -6.37 5.52
CA LEU A 113 -20.09 -5.83 5.72
C LEU A 113 -19.87 -4.57 4.87
N ALA A 114 -20.30 -4.58 3.60
CA ALA A 114 -20.16 -3.44 2.70
C ALA A 114 -20.87 -2.17 3.24
N LEU A 115 -21.93 -2.33 4.03
CA LEU A 115 -22.63 -1.20 4.66
C LEU A 115 -21.86 -0.60 5.85
N LEU A 116 -20.84 -1.30 6.35
CA LEU A 116 -20.02 -0.87 7.48
C LEU A 116 -18.65 -0.34 7.05
N GLU A 117 -18.30 -0.42 5.76
CA GLU A 117 -16.98 -0.04 5.24
C GLU A 117 -16.66 1.42 5.58
N ASP A 118 -17.54 2.37 5.25
CA ASP A 118 -17.33 3.79 5.52
C ASP A 118 -17.10 4.08 7.03
N GLU A 119 -17.85 3.40 7.90
CA GLU A 119 -17.71 3.56 9.34
C GLU A 119 -16.39 2.98 9.84
N ILE A 120 -16.04 1.75 9.42
CA ILE A 120 -14.79 1.07 9.79
C ILE A 120 -13.58 1.85 9.26
N GLU A 121 -13.66 2.41 8.05
CA GLU A 121 -12.64 3.28 7.49
C GLU A 121 -12.54 4.60 8.26
N GLY A 122 -13.67 5.16 8.68
CA GLY A 122 -13.75 6.34 9.55
C GLY A 122 -13.12 6.14 10.94
N TRP A 123 -12.83 4.90 11.33
CA TRP A 123 -12.05 4.62 12.55
C TRP A 123 -10.58 4.85 12.37
N GLY A 124 -10.09 5.09 11.16
CA GLY A 124 -8.72 5.49 10.87
C GLY A 124 -7.73 4.33 10.84
N ARG A 125 -7.19 4.04 9.66
CA ARG A 125 -5.98 3.21 9.50
C ARG A 125 -4.75 3.97 10.05
N PRO A 126 -3.68 3.28 10.49
CA PRO A 126 -2.43 3.96 10.82
C PRO A 126 -1.94 4.75 9.58
N ASN A 127 -1.68 6.04 9.78
CA ASN A 127 -1.32 7.08 8.79
C ASN A 127 -2.47 7.68 7.93
N GLU A 128 -3.28 8.52 8.56
CA GLU A 128 -4.21 9.49 7.92
C GLU A 128 -3.52 10.77 7.39
N GLY A 129 -2.19 10.83 7.37
CA GLY A 129 -1.46 12.00 6.85
C GLY A 129 -1.68 12.22 5.35
N ASP A 130 -1.54 13.47 4.90
CA ASP A 130 -1.34 13.78 3.48
C ASP A 130 0.08 13.39 2.99
N THR A 131 0.95 13.02 3.93
CA THR A 131 2.34 12.62 3.74
C THR A 131 2.65 11.36 4.54
N TRP A 132 3.70 10.64 4.13
CA TRP A 132 4.17 9.42 4.78
C TRP A 132 5.69 9.39 4.89
N ASN A 133 6.17 8.61 5.86
CA ASN A 133 7.56 8.17 5.97
C ASN A 133 7.63 6.64 5.86
N TYR A 134 8.86 6.14 5.74
CA TYR A 134 9.16 4.71 5.63
C TYR A 134 8.65 3.83 6.79
N PHE A 135 8.49 4.36 8.01
CA PHE A 135 8.21 3.56 9.20
C PHE A 135 6.70 3.33 9.39
N HIS A 136 6.33 2.09 9.74
CA HIS A 136 4.95 1.76 10.13
C HIS A 136 4.59 2.27 11.54
N GLY A 137 5.59 2.39 12.43
CA GLY A 137 5.44 2.90 13.80
C GLY A 137 6.22 4.18 14.02
N SER A 138 6.70 4.42 15.24
CA SER A 138 7.53 5.59 15.54
C SER A 138 8.69 5.73 14.55
N PRO A 139 8.83 6.87 13.85
CA PRO A 139 9.88 7.07 12.86
C PRO A 139 11.21 7.44 13.51
N THR A 140 11.44 6.98 14.74
CA THR A 140 12.69 7.19 15.47
C THR A 140 13.53 5.95 15.37
N TYR A 141 14.72 6.09 14.78
CA TYR A 141 15.72 5.05 14.74
C TYR A 141 17.04 5.58 15.27
N ASP A 142 17.58 4.88 16.29
CA ASP A 142 18.86 5.18 16.93
C ASP A 142 19.00 6.67 17.32
N GLY A 143 18.00 7.15 18.07
CA GLY A 143 17.93 8.53 18.57
C GLY A 143 17.63 9.60 17.52
N THR A 144 17.52 9.24 16.24
CA THR A 144 17.15 10.17 15.17
C THR A 144 15.71 9.95 14.76
N THR A 145 14.88 10.98 14.87
CA THR A 145 13.52 10.98 14.32
C THR A 145 13.56 11.43 12.85
N TYR A 146 13.02 10.59 11.97
CA TYR A 146 12.92 10.85 10.55
C TYR A 146 11.55 11.47 10.25
N PRO A 147 11.49 12.56 9.46
CA PRO A 147 10.23 13.13 9.03
C PRO A 147 9.63 12.25 7.92
N ASP A 148 8.38 12.56 7.57
CA ASP A 148 7.81 12.20 6.29
C ASP A 148 8.70 12.65 5.13
N ASP A 149 8.59 11.91 4.03
CA ASP A 149 9.46 12.08 2.88
C ASP A 149 8.68 12.01 1.56
N PRO A 150 9.16 12.71 0.51
CA PRO A 150 8.50 12.68 -0.79
C PRO A 150 8.47 11.31 -1.44
N ASP A 151 9.42 10.42 -1.15
CA ASP A 151 9.56 9.14 -1.84
C ASP A 151 8.43 8.19 -1.42
N THR A 152 8.29 7.99 -0.11
CA THR A 152 7.21 7.18 0.47
C THR A 152 5.85 7.79 0.14
N THR A 153 5.74 9.11 0.24
CA THR A 153 4.49 9.83 -0.08
C THR A 153 4.08 9.64 -1.54
N CYS A 154 4.99 9.87 -2.49
CA CYS A 154 4.69 9.71 -3.92
C CYS A 154 4.40 8.26 -4.30
N LEU A 155 5.13 7.31 -3.70
CA LEU A 155 4.87 5.89 -3.94
C LEU A 155 3.47 5.50 -3.46
N ALA A 156 3.10 5.89 -2.23
CA ALA A 156 1.76 5.63 -1.68
C ALA A 156 0.67 6.28 -2.56
N MET A 157 0.85 7.54 -2.94
CA MET A 157 -0.10 8.29 -3.77
C MET A 157 -0.25 7.76 -5.20
N ALA A 158 0.76 7.06 -5.72
CA ALA A 158 0.74 6.45 -7.05
C ALA A 158 0.23 5.00 -7.07
N MET A 159 0.24 4.31 -5.92
CA MET A 159 -0.04 2.87 -5.83
C MET A 159 -1.31 2.53 -5.03
N ILE A 160 -1.72 3.36 -4.07
CA ILE A 160 -2.95 3.12 -3.31
C ILE A 160 -4.16 3.43 -4.20
N GLU A 161 -5.01 2.43 -4.38
CA GLU A 161 -6.30 2.55 -5.05
C GLU A 161 -7.21 3.54 -4.30
N ASP A 162 -8.10 4.22 -5.02
CA ASP A 162 -9.05 5.20 -4.46
C ASP A 162 -8.47 6.43 -3.73
N MET A 163 -7.17 6.71 -3.92
CA MET A 163 -6.57 7.93 -3.40
C MET A 163 -7.19 9.20 -4.01
N SER A 164 -7.91 9.97 -3.19
CA SER A 164 -8.63 11.16 -3.65
C SER A 164 -7.71 12.24 -4.25
N MET A 165 -8.20 12.92 -5.29
CA MET A 165 -7.45 14.01 -5.92
C MET A 165 -7.17 15.16 -4.94
N GLU A 166 -8.05 15.39 -3.97
CA GLU A 166 -7.85 16.38 -2.92
C GLU A 166 -6.58 16.08 -2.10
N ARG A 167 -6.41 14.82 -1.66
CA ARG A 167 -5.20 14.40 -0.92
C ARG A 167 -3.96 14.52 -1.79
N LYS A 168 -4.03 14.09 -3.06
CA LYS A 168 -2.91 14.24 -4.00
C LYS A 168 -2.51 15.71 -4.17
N VAL A 169 -3.47 16.63 -4.25
CA VAL A 169 -3.22 18.07 -4.33
C VAL A 169 -2.58 18.62 -3.06
N LYS A 170 -3.00 18.17 -1.87
CA LYS A 170 -2.37 18.55 -0.58
C LYS A 170 -0.92 18.06 -0.52
N ALA A 171 -0.68 16.79 -0.80
CA ALA A 171 0.66 16.20 -0.85
C ALA A 171 1.58 16.92 -1.84
N ARG A 172 1.07 17.22 -3.05
CA ARG A 172 1.79 18.04 -4.04
C ARG A 172 2.19 19.40 -3.47
N GLY A 173 1.27 20.07 -2.76
CA GLY A 173 1.55 21.34 -2.11
C GLY A 173 2.70 21.24 -1.10
N VAL A 174 2.72 20.18 -0.29
CA VAL A 174 3.84 19.90 0.63
C VAL A 174 5.14 19.67 -0.14
N ILE A 175 5.15 18.79 -1.15
CA ILE A 175 6.34 18.49 -1.94
C ILE A 175 6.95 19.75 -2.58
N LEU A 176 6.12 20.63 -3.14
CA LEU A 176 6.57 21.88 -3.75
C LEU A 176 7.18 22.87 -2.75
N SER A 177 6.92 22.71 -1.45
CA SER A 177 7.57 23.51 -0.40
C SER A 177 8.97 23.02 -0.02
N TYR A 178 9.38 21.85 -0.54
CA TYR A 178 10.67 21.19 -0.31
C TYR A 178 11.38 20.89 -1.65
N VAL A 179 11.53 21.94 -2.47
CA VAL A 179 12.40 21.92 -3.65
C VAL A 179 13.65 22.76 -3.40
N ASN A 180 14.78 22.36 -3.98
CA ASN A 180 16.04 23.07 -3.86
C ASN A 180 16.11 24.28 -4.81
N GLN A 181 17.27 24.95 -4.85
CA GLN A 181 17.50 26.13 -5.71
C GLN A 181 17.36 25.85 -7.22
N ASP A 182 17.55 24.59 -7.62
CA ASP A 182 17.40 24.12 -9.00
C ASP A 182 15.98 23.62 -9.30
N SER A 183 15.02 23.87 -8.41
CA SER A 183 13.63 23.37 -8.49
C SER A 183 13.52 21.83 -8.50
N LEU A 184 14.51 21.14 -7.95
CA LEU A 184 14.50 19.68 -7.79
C LEU A 184 14.00 19.31 -6.38
N PRO A 185 13.14 18.28 -6.24
CA PRO A 185 12.62 17.86 -4.95
C PRO A 185 13.72 17.32 -4.04
N GLU A 186 13.70 17.75 -2.79
CA GLU A 186 14.57 17.23 -1.73
C GLU A 186 14.10 15.84 -1.27
N ALA A 187 14.91 15.14 -0.47
CA ALA A 187 14.64 13.77 -0.05
C ALA A 187 13.90 13.66 1.30
N TRP A 188 13.59 14.80 1.94
CA TRP A 188 12.92 14.85 3.25
C TRP A 188 12.02 16.08 3.32
N PHE A 189 10.89 15.98 4.03
CA PHE A 189 10.10 17.16 4.42
C PHE A 189 10.70 17.85 5.66
N ASP A 190 11.98 18.22 5.56
CA ASP A 190 12.71 18.93 6.61
C ASP A 190 13.79 19.84 6.01
N LYS A 191 13.59 21.16 6.14
CA LYS A 191 14.50 22.18 5.60
C LYS A 191 15.89 22.18 6.24
N ASN A 192 16.03 21.55 7.41
CA ASN A 192 17.34 21.36 8.06
C ASN A 192 18.08 20.13 7.53
N ARG A 193 17.44 19.35 6.64
CA ARG A 193 18.00 18.15 6.02
C ARG A 193 17.88 18.22 4.49
N PRO A 194 18.49 19.23 3.82
CA PRO A 194 18.41 19.42 2.38
C PRO A 194 19.25 18.37 1.65
N ARG A 195 18.72 17.14 1.60
CA ARG A 195 19.35 15.99 0.95
C ARG A 195 18.70 15.79 -0.40
N PHE A 196 19.49 15.33 -1.35
CA PHE A 196 19.02 15.05 -2.69
C PHE A 196 19.31 13.59 -3.06
N CYS A 197 18.42 13.00 -3.86
CA CYS A 197 18.53 11.64 -4.36
C CYS A 197 17.81 11.53 -5.70
N HIS A 198 18.50 11.04 -6.73
CA HIS A 198 17.91 10.86 -8.06
C HIS A 198 16.77 9.85 -8.11
N CYS A 199 16.77 8.81 -7.28
CA CYS A 199 15.63 7.87 -7.21
C CYS A 199 14.38 8.53 -6.61
N VAL A 200 14.56 9.33 -5.55
CA VAL A 200 13.46 10.11 -4.95
C VAL A 200 12.93 11.12 -5.97
N CYS A 201 13.85 11.82 -6.65
CA CYS A 201 13.51 12.77 -7.71
C CYS A 201 12.71 12.11 -8.84
N ALA A 202 13.12 10.91 -9.28
CA ALA A 202 12.40 10.13 -10.29
C ALA A 202 10.99 9.72 -9.82
N ASN A 203 10.82 9.34 -8.56
CA ASN A 203 9.53 8.93 -8.03
C ASN A 203 8.57 10.12 -7.86
N VAL A 204 9.09 11.27 -7.41
CA VAL A 204 8.35 12.53 -7.38
C VAL A 204 7.95 12.95 -8.80
N PHE A 205 8.87 12.87 -9.76
CA PHE A 205 8.56 13.16 -11.16
C PHE A 205 7.44 12.27 -11.68
N ARG A 206 7.52 10.96 -11.45
CA ARG A 206 6.48 10.01 -11.82
C ARG A 206 5.12 10.42 -11.29
N PHE A 207 5.02 10.71 -9.98
CA PHE A 207 3.76 11.14 -9.36
C PHE A 207 3.21 12.43 -9.99
N PHE A 208 4.07 13.38 -10.35
CA PHE A 208 3.61 14.63 -10.96
C PHE A 208 3.12 14.43 -12.39
N ILE A 209 3.80 13.62 -13.20
CA ILE A 209 3.43 13.42 -14.61
C ILE A 209 2.13 12.63 -14.74
N ILE A 210 1.95 11.54 -13.96
CA ILE A 210 0.70 10.75 -14.03
C ILE A 210 -0.54 11.54 -13.59
N ASN A 211 -0.36 12.67 -12.90
CA ASN A 211 -1.44 13.58 -12.49
C ASN A 211 -1.46 14.89 -13.31
N CYS A 212 -0.76 14.95 -14.45
CA CYS A 212 -0.74 16.10 -15.35
C CYS A 212 -0.23 17.40 -14.72
N TRP A 213 0.79 17.33 -13.85
CA TRP A 213 1.40 18.49 -13.17
C TRP A 213 2.84 18.77 -13.61
N SER A 214 3.19 18.40 -14.83
CA SER A 214 4.55 18.55 -15.40
C SER A 214 5.13 19.96 -15.25
N GLU A 215 4.30 21.00 -15.35
CA GLU A 215 4.67 22.41 -15.27
C GLU A 215 5.12 22.86 -13.88
N LYS A 216 4.83 22.07 -12.83
CA LYS A 216 5.17 22.41 -11.44
C LYS A 216 6.61 22.06 -11.04
N LEU A 217 7.29 21.22 -11.82
CA LEU A 217 8.68 20.82 -11.59
C LEU A 217 9.56 21.14 -12.81
N PRO A 218 9.69 22.43 -13.17
CA PRO A 218 10.46 22.84 -14.33
C PRO A 218 11.94 22.49 -14.10
N GLY A 219 12.48 21.57 -14.90
CA GLY A 219 13.87 21.13 -14.83
C GLY A 219 14.08 19.68 -14.41
N VAL A 220 13.09 19.05 -13.75
CA VAL A 220 13.23 17.64 -13.33
C VAL A 220 13.33 16.70 -14.53
N TYR A 221 12.57 16.95 -15.60
CA TYR A 221 12.63 16.15 -16.83
C TYR A 221 14.04 16.16 -17.45
N GLU A 222 14.59 17.36 -17.67
CA GLU A 222 15.93 17.53 -18.24
C GLU A 222 17.02 16.92 -17.34
N TYR A 223 16.90 17.10 -16.03
CA TYR A 223 17.80 16.48 -15.06
C TYR A 223 17.81 14.95 -15.18
N LEU A 224 16.62 14.32 -15.21
CA LEU A 224 16.51 12.86 -15.30
C LEU A 224 17.01 12.32 -16.64
N CYS A 225 16.71 13.00 -17.75
CA CYS A 225 17.27 12.66 -19.06
C CYS A 225 18.81 12.75 -19.05
N HIS A 226 19.38 13.81 -18.45
CA HIS A 226 20.82 13.95 -18.34
C HIS A 226 21.48 12.85 -17.49
N VAL A 227 20.82 12.41 -16.40
CA VAL A 227 21.28 11.28 -15.58
C VAL A 227 21.31 9.97 -16.38
N LEU A 228 20.31 9.74 -17.24
CA LEU A 228 20.28 8.59 -18.14
C LEU A 228 21.36 8.69 -19.23
N GLU A 229 21.47 9.83 -19.90
CA GLU A 229 22.46 10.09 -20.96
C GLU A 229 23.89 9.85 -20.51
N THR A 230 24.24 10.36 -19.33
CA THR A 230 25.59 10.24 -18.76
C THR A 230 25.83 8.92 -18.05
N ARG A 231 24.80 8.08 -17.92
CA ARG A 231 24.81 6.84 -17.11
C ARG A 231 25.22 7.07 -15.65
N ALA A 232 25.05 8.30 -15.14
CA ALA A 232 25.43 8.67 -13.77
C ALA A 232 24.70 7.82 -12.72
N PHE A 233 23.52 7.31 -13.05
CA PHE A 233 22.74 6.43 -12.18
C PHE A 233 23.45 5.12 -11.81
N LEU A 234 24.43 4.65 -12.62
CA LEU A 234 25.21 3.44 -12.35
C LEU A 234 25.96 3.50 -11.02
N HIS A 235 26.27 4.70 -10.52
CA HIS A 235 26.91 4.88 -9.22
C HIS A 235 25.96 4.70 -8.03
N GLY A 236 24.68 4.44 -8.28
CA GLY A 236 23.63 4.45 -7.27
C GLY A 236 23.48 5.84 -6.65
N SER A 237 22.77 5.91 -5.54
CA SER A 237 22.54 7.13 -4.78
C SER A 237 23.00 6.98 -3.33
N ARG A 238 22.77 8.04 -2.55
CA ARG A 238 23.02 8.02 -1.10
C ARG A 238 22.28 6.87 -0.40
N TYR A 239 21.05 6.56 -0.83
CA TYR A 239 20.19 5.56 -0.22
C TYR A 239 20.09 4.28 -1.06
N TYR A 240 19.88 4.43 -2.37
CA TYR A 240 19.63 3.34 -3.31
C TYR A 240 20.93 2.90 -3.98
N LYS A 241 21.47 1.74 -3.59
CA LYS A 241 22.74 1.23 -4.14
C LYS A 241 22.56 0.45 -5.45
N ILE A 242 21.38 -0.11 -5.68
CA ILE A 242 21.06 -0.79 -6.92
C ILE A 242 20.68 0.30 -7.95
N PRO A 243 21.43 0.43 -9.06
CA PRO A 243 21.17 1.46 -10.06
C PRO A 243 19.83 1.24 -10.78
N ASP A 244 19.35 -0.01 -10.87
CA ASP A 244 18.13 -0.37 -11.60
C ASP A 244 16.85 0.22 -11.01
N TRP A 245 16.88 0.76 -9.78
CA TRP A 245 15.76 1.51 -9.20
C TRP A 245 15.31 2.68 -10.06
N ILE A 246 16.25 3.46 -10.61
CA ILE A 246 15.87 4.61 -11.44
C ILE A 246 15.22 4.15 -12.75
N LEU A 247 15.73 3.07 -13.34
CA LEU A 247 15.18 2.52 -14.58
C LEU A 247 13.78 1.97 -14.34
N TYR A 248 13.58 1.23 -13.25
CA TYR A 248 12.29 0.72 -12.83
C TYR A 248 11.25 1.83 -12.66
N ILE A 249 11.57 2.89 -11.92
CA ILE A 249 10.64 4.00 -11.66
C ILE A 249 10.25 4.71 -12.96
N LEU A 250 11.23 5.00 -13.84
CA LEU A 250 11.00 5.76 -15.06
C LEU A 250 10.35 4.93 -16.17
N SER A 251 10.64 3.62 -16.23
CA SER A 251 9.93 2.69 -17.13
C SER A 251 8.46 2.55 -16.74
N ASP A 252 8.13 2.41 -15.46
CA ASP A 252 6.74 2.39 -14.97
C ASP A 252 6.01 3.71 -15.29
N LEU A 253 6.67 4.87 -15.13
CA LEU A 253 6.13 6.15 -15.59
C LEU A 253 5.79 6.11 -17.09
N CYS A 254 6.72 5.68 -17.93
CA CYS A 254 6.51 5.65 -19.38
C CYS A 254 5.38 4.71 -19.79
N ALA A 255 5.23 3.57 -19.09
CA ALA A 255 4.13 2.62 -19.32
C ALA A 255 2.77 3.19 -18.92
N ARG A 256 2.70 4.00 -17.84
CA ARG A 256 1.45 4.67 -17.40
C ARG A 256 1.06 5.85 -18.29
N CYS A 257 1.99 6.41 -19.04
CA CYS A 257 1.76 7.53 -19.94
C CYS A 257 2.19 7.18 -21.37
N PRO A 258 1.63 6.14 -22.02
CA PRO A 258 2.18 5.60 -23.27
C PRO A 258 2.09 6.58 -24.45
N SER A 259 1.10 7.46 -24.45
CA SER A 259 0.84 8.43 -25.53
C SER A 259 1.44 9.81 -25.29
N ASP A 260 2.15 10.04 -24.18
CA ASP A 260 2.78 11.34 -23.92
C ASP A 260 4.06 11.48 -24.75
N GLU A 261 3.99 12.22 -25.86
CA GLU A 261 5.13 12.49 -26.75
C GLU A 261 6.27 13.24 -26.04
N LYS A 262 5.98 14.00 -24.97
CA LYS A 262 7.02 14.73 -24.23
C LYS A 262 7.99 13.80 -23.53
N LEU A 263 7.60 12.56 -23.27
CA LEU A 263 8.45 11.54 -22.65
C LEU A 263 9.28 10.75 -23.69
N GLN A 264 9.19 11.06 -24.99
CA GLN A 264 9.81 10.20 -26.02
C GLN A 264 11.34 10.09 -25.86
N ARG A 265 12.05 11.20 -25.65
CA ARG A 265 13.51 11.15 -25.40
C ARG A 265 13.84 10.30 -24.18
N MET A 266 13.05 10.39 -23.11
CA MET A 266 13.24 9.55 -21.93
C MET A 266 13.02 8.06 -22.25
N ARG A 267 11.99 7.71 -23.04
CA ARG A 267 11.76 6.33 -23.47
C ARG A 267 12.94 5.78 -24.26
N ASP A 268 13.44 6.55 -25.23
CA ASP A 268 14.58 6.15 -26.06
C ASP A 268 15.82 5.88 -25.20
N LEU A 269 16.13 6.79 -24.26
CA LEU A 269 17.22 6.63 -23.30
C LEU A 269 17.04 5.43 -22.37
N LEU A 270 15.82 5.18 -21.90
CA LEU A 270 15.52 4.04 -21.04
C LEU A 270 15.69 2.72 -21.80
N VAL A 271 15.28 2.64 -23.06
CA VAL A 271 15.51 1.46 -23.91
C VAL A 271 17.00 1.13 -23.97
N GLU A 272 17.85 2.12 -24.29
CA GLU A 272 19.30 1.93 -24.29
C GLU A 272 19.82 1.47 -22.92
N CYS A 273 19.50 2.21 -21.86
CA CYS A 273 20.01 1.93 -20.51
C CYS A 273 19.57 0.57 -19.97
N VAL A 274 18.31 0.16 -20.23
CA VAL A 274 17.81 -1.15 -19.80
C VAL A 274 18.48 -2.26 -20.59
N GLN A 275 18.62 -2.13 -21.92
CA GLN A 275 19.30 -3.12 -22.77
C GLN A 275 20.76 -3.32 -22.37
N GLU A 276 21.50 -2.23 -22.13
CA GLU A 276 22.90 -2.27 -21.66
C GLU A 276 23.06 -3.07 -20.37
N ARG A 277 22.04 -3.05 -19.50
CA ARG A 277 22.09 -3.70 -18.18
C ARG A 277 21.50 -5.11 -18.13
N MET A 278 20.83 -5.58 -19.18
CA MET A 278 20.20 -6.91 -19.18
C MET A 278 21.22 -8.03 -18.92
N GLY A 279 21.05 -8.74 -17.81
CA GLY A 279 21.96 -9.80 -17.38
C GLY A 279 23.36 -9.32 -16.98
N CYS A 280 23.54 -8.04 -16.62
CA CYS A 280 24.85 -7.49 -16.25
C CYS A 280 25.40 -8.00 -14.91
N ASP A 281 24.54 -8.52 -14.03
CA ASP A 281 24.88 -9.06 -12.73
C ASP A 281 23.92 -10.17 -12.29
N GLY A 282 24.27 -10.89 -11.23
CA GLY A 282 23.43 -11.92 -10.60
C GLY A 282 22.56 -11.40 -9.45
N ASN A 283 22.37 -10.08 -9.32
CA ASN A 283 21.56 -9.53 -8.24
C ASN A 283 20.07 -9.76 -8.56
N VAL A 284 19.40 -10.60 -7.78
CA VAL A 284 18.01 -11.02 -8.02
C VAL A 284 17.03 -9.83 -8.07
N LEU A 285 17.15 -8.88 -7.14
CA LEU A 285 16.25 -7.72 -7.12
C LEU A 285 16.51 -6.81 -8.34
N ALA A 286 17.77 -6.61 -8.69
CA ALA A 286 18.14 -5.85 -9.87
C ALA A 286 17.64 -6.52 -11.17
N ALA A 287 17.80 -7.84 -11.28
CA ALA A 287 17.28 -8.64 -12.37
C ALA A 287 15.75 -8.51 -12.48
N ALA A 288 15.03 -8.60 -11.35
CA ALA A 288 13.57 -8.45 -11.32
C ALA A 288 13.14 -7.08 -11.84
N MET A 289 13.77 -6.01 -11.35
CA MET A 289 13.52 -4.64 -11.81
C MET A 289 13.82 -4.50 -13.30
N ARG A 290 14.93 -5.05 -13.81
CA ARG A 290 15.26 -4.98 -15.25
C ARG A 290 14.28 -5.73 -16.13
N VAL A 291 13.73 -6.87 -15.67
CA VAL A 291 12.69 -7.59 -16.44
C VAL A 291 11.42 -6.75 -16.52
N VAL A 292 10.92 -6.22 -15.39
CA VAL A 292 9.72 -5.36 -15.40
C VAL A 292 9.94 -4.09 -16.22
N SER A 293 11.11 -3.46 -16.10
CA SER A 293 11.46 -2.28 -16.91
C SER A 293 11.50 -2.60 -18.40
N ALA A 294 12.03 -3.77 -18.78
CA ALA A 294 12.08 -4.21 -20.17
C ALA A 294 10.67 -4.43 -20.72
N GLN A 295 9.82 -5.14 -19.99
CA GLN A 295 8.42 -5.40 -20.36
C GLN A 295 7.64 -4.10 -20.53
N SER A 296 7.80 -3.16 -19.60
CA SER A 296 7.20 -1.82 -19.65
C SER A 296 7.59 -1.02 -20.90
N LEU A 297 8.73 -1.35 -21.52
CA LEU A 297 9.26 -0.73 -22.74
C LEU A 297 9.06 -1.60 -24.00
N GLY A 298 8.33 -2.72 -23.90
CA GLY A 298 8.10 -3.64 -25.01
C GLY A 298 9.33 -4.46 -25.41
N LEU A 299 10.30 -4.64 -24.51
CA LEU A 299 11.53 -5.39 -24.72
C LEU A 299 11.47 -6.77 -24.05
N LYS A 300 12.10 -7.77 -24.67
CA LYS A 300 12.28 -9.09 -24.09
C LYS A 300 13.60 -9.19 -23.31
N ASN A 301 13.55 -9.68 -22.06
CA ASN A 301 14.73 -9.86 -21.22
C ASN A 301 14.85 -11.30 -20.68
N ASP A 302 15.16 -12.23 -21.59
CA ASP A 302 15.31 -13.66 -21.26
C ASP A 302 16.47 -13.94 -20.29
N ARG A 303 17.49 -13.08 -20.26
CA ARG A 303 18.69 -13.26 -19.44
C ARG A 303 18.38 -13.08 -17.97
N ASP A 304 17.79 -11.94 -17.60
CA ASP A 304 17.41 -11.69 -16.22
C ASP A 304 16.22 -12.56 -15.80
N LEU A 305 15.29 -12.87 -16.71
CA LEU A 305 14.20 -13.80 -16.42
C LEU A 305 14.73 -15.19 -16.01
N ARG A 306 15.77 -15.68 -16.69
CA ARG A 306 16.45 -16.92 -16.28
C ARG A 306 17.04 -16.80 -14.87
N THR A 307 17.73 -15.70 -14.57
CA THR A 307 18.26 -15.44 -13.22
C THR A 307 17.16 -15.53 -12.16
N LEU A 308 15.96 -14.99 -12.43
CA LEU A 308 14.84 -15.08 -11.50
C LEU A 308 14.36 -16.52 -11.30
N LEU A 309 14.11 -17.24 -12.39
CA LEU A 309 13.61 -18.63 -12.33
C LEU A 309 14.60 -19.56 -11.63
N GLU A 310 15.90 -19.42 -11.90
CA GLU A 310 16.95 -20.22 -11.26
C GLU A 310 17.16 -19.86 -9.77
N SER A 311 16.80 -18.64 -9.37
CA SER A 311 16.95 -18.15 -8.00
C SER A 311 15.71 -18.38 -7.12
N GLN A 312 14.61 -18.88 -7.69
CA GLN A 312 13.39 -19.14 -6.95
C GLN A 312 13.62 -20.24 -5.90
N GLN A 313 13.20 -19.96 -4.66
CA GLN A 313 13.32 -20.88 -3.53
C GLN A 313 12.18 -21.91 -3.56
N LEU A 314 12.35 -23.03 -2.83
CA LEU A 314 11.36 -24.11 -2.77
C LEU A 314 9.98 -23.67 -2.26
N ASP A 315 9.93 -22.60 -1.47
CA ASP A 315 8.68 -22.01 -0.96
C ASP A 315 7.99 -21.07 -1.97
N GLY A 316 8.53 -20.94 -3.18
CA GLY A 316 8.04 -20.06 -4.24
C GLY A 316 8.52 -18.61 -4.14
N GLY A 317 9.21 -18.24 -3.07
CA GLY A 317 9.77 -16.90 -2.87
C GLY A 317 11.20 -16.74 -3.38
N TRP A 318 11.80 -15.57 -3.13
CA TRP A 318 13.22 -15.29 -3.39
C TRP A 318 13.93 -14.91 -2.11
N GLU A 319 15.26 -15.02 -2.09
CA GLU A 319 16.05 -14.60 -0.94
C GLU A 319 15.94 -13.11 -0.62
N LEU A 320 16.24 -12.77 0.64
CA LEU A 320 16.28 -11.37 1.09
C LEU A 320 17.30 -10.60 0.24
N ALA A 321 16.84 -9.50 -0.37
CA ALA A 321 17.73 -8.53 -0.99
C ALA A 321 17.74 -7.21 -0.20
N TRP A 322 18.89 -6.53 -0.28
CA TRP A 322 19.08 -5.21 0.29
C TRP A 322 18.50 -4.16 -0.66
N LEU A 323 17.48 -3.45 -0.21
CA LEU A 323 16.76 -2.46 -1.02
C LEU A 323 17.52 -1.13 -1.04
N TRP A 324 17.93 -0.66 0.14
CA TRP A 324 18.67 0.58 0.35
C TRP A 324 19.49 0.53 1.64
N SER A 325 20.34 1.53 1.84
CA SER A 325 21.22 1.66 3.00
C SER A 325 21.02 2.97 3.74
N TYR A 326 21.27 2.97 5.05
CA TYR A 326 21.47 4.21 5.79
C TYR A 326 22.73 4.91 5.30
N ALA A 327 22.63 6.21 5.08
CA ALA A 327 23.73 6.96 4.50
C ALA A 327 24.93 7.14 5.43
N THR A 328 24.71 7.13 6.74
CA THR A 328 25.72 7.47 7.75
C THR A 328 26.22 6.26 8.53
N LYS A 329 25.57 5.09 8.38
CA LYS A 329 25.89 3.86 9.11
C LYS A 329 25.92 2.70 8.12
N PRO A 330 26.77 1.68 8.33
CA PRO A 330 26.86 0.51 7.45
C PRO A 330 25.66 -0.44 7.61
N LEU A 331 24.46 0.11 7.78
CA LEU A 331 23.22 -0.63 7.95
C LEU A 331 22.47 -0.66 6.62
N LYS A 332 21.94 -1.85 6.28
CA LYS A 332 21.14 -2.09 5.09
C LYS A 332 19.73 -2.46 5.50
N ILE A 333 18.75 -1.97 4.74
CA ILE A 333 17.35 -2.34 4.87
C ILE A 333 17.05 -3.32 3.74
N GLY A 334 16.48 -4.46 4.08
CA GLY A 334 16.15 -5.51 3.13
C GLY A 334 14.74 -6.04 3.34
N SER A 335 14.16 -6.62 2.30
CA SER A 335 12.85 -7.27 2.40
C SER A 335 12.79 -8.45 1.45
N ARG A 336 12.47 -9.63 2.00
CA ARG A 336 12.14 -10.82 1.20
C ARG A 336 10.84 -10.62 0.42
N GLY A 337 9.85 -9.98 1.05
CA GLY A 337 8.53 -9.74 0.47
C GLY A 337 8.57 -8.85 -0.77
N VAL A 338 9.36 -7.75 -0.72
CA VAL A 338 9.50 -6.84 -1.88
C VAL A 338 10.14 -7.56 -3.06
N VAL A 339 11.23 -8.31 -2.84
CA VAL A 339 11.89 -9.06 -3.92
C VAL A 339 10.95 -10.07 -4.54
N THR A 340 10.20 -10.79 -3.69
CA THR A 340 9.22 -11.78 -4.16
C THR A 340 8.11 -11.13 -4.98
N ALA A 341 7.59 -9.98 -4.55
CA ALA A 341 6.55 -9.26 -5.29
C ALA A 341 7.03 -8.81 -6.68
N VAL A 342 8.20 -8.17 -6.76
CA VAL A 342 8.75 -7.70 -8.05
C VAL A 342 9.14 -8.87 -8.96
N ALA A 343 9.68 -9.95 -8.41
CA ALA A 343 10.01 -11.15 -9.19
C ALA A 343 8.74 -11.84 -9.73
N MET A 344 7.67 -11.87 -8.95
CA MET A 344 6.39 -12.43 -9.40
C MET A 344 5.77 -11.59 -10.52
N ASP A 345 5.79 -10.27 -10.39
CA ASP A 345 5.32 -9.36 -11.43
C ASP A 345 6.11 -9.54 -12.74
N ALA A 346 7.44 -9.60 -12.64
CA ALA A 346 8.35 -9.88 -13.75
C ALA A 346 8.01 -11.20 -14.47
N ILE A 347 7.78 -12.27 -13.72
CA ILE A 347 7.49 -13.60 -14.30
C ILE A 347 6.09 -13.64 -14.89
N GLN A 348 5.09 -13.13 -14.18
CA GLN A 348 3.70 -13.18 -14.63
C GLN A 348 3.50 -12.44 -15.95
N GLN A 349 4.11 -11.26 -16.11
CA GLN A 349 4.04 -10.49 -17.35
C GLN A 349 4.84 -11.12 -18.50
N ALA A 350 5.83 -11.98 -18.23
CA ALA A 350 6.62 -12.66 -19.26
C ALA A 350 5.90 -13.88 -19.87
N LEU A 351 4.85 -14.38 -19.18
CA LEU A 351 4.08 -15.56 -19.59
C LEU A 351 2.84 -15.21 -20.44
N VAL A 352 2.51 -13.92 -20.52
CA VAL A 352 1.45 -13.35 -21.38
C VAL A 352 2.09 -12.84 -22.67
#